data_AF-A0A453R4B9-F1
#
_entry.id   AF-A0A453R4B9-F1
#
_cell.length_a   1.000
_cell.length_b   1.000
_cell.length_c   1.000
_cell.angle_alpha   90.00
_cell.angle_beta   90.00
_cell.angle_gamma   90.00
#
_symmetry.space_group_name_H-M   'P 1'
#
loop_
_entity.id
_entity.type
_entity.pdbx_description
1 polymer ?
#
loop_
_entity_poly.entity_id
_entity_poly.type
_entity_poly.pdbx_seq_one_letter_code
_entity_poly.pdbx_strand_id
1 'polypeptide(L)'
;MGAICRVTNNNQLTSNHRSQPGWGDDMATFQMTIAANNLHGDYQLANGYGPAQAKAVLTEHRKSFVTGNDFFLLSQNGVNAVRIPVGWWIAYDPDPPAPFIGGSLENLDRAFYWAQ
;
A
#
# COMPACT_ATOMS: atom_id res chain seq x y z
N MET A 1 -30.87 -22.65 -13.30
CA MET A 1 -31.15 -21.44 -12.50
C MET A 1 -29.81 -20.91 -12.01
N GLY A 2 -29.42 -19.70 -12.43
CA GLY A 2 -28.06 -19.17 -12.22
C GLY A 2 -27.79 -18.79 -10.76
N ALA A 3 -26.57 -19.06 -10.29
CA ALA A 3 -26.08 -18.56 -9.02
C ALA A 3 -25.70 -17.08 -9.16
N ILE A 4 -25.98 -16.28 -8.13
CA ILE A 4 -25.74 -14.84 -8.11
C ILE A 4 -24.69 -14.58 -7.03
N CYS A 5 -23.56 -13.98 -7.42
CA CYS A 5 -22.52 -13.57 -6.49
C CYS A 5 -22.71 -12.11 -6.12
N ARG A 6 -22.70 -11.79 -4.82
CA ARG A 6 -22.81 -10.42 -4.34
C ARG A 6 -21.62 -10.07 -3.45
N VAL A 7 -21.02 -8.92 -3.71
CA VAL A 7 -20.00 -8.32 -2.86
C VAL A 7 -20.70 -7.52 -1.76
N THR A 8 -20.29 -7.71 -0.51
CA THR A 8 -20.77 -6.94 0.65
C THR A 8 -19.71 -5.95 1.11
N ASN A 9 -20.13 -4.91 1.84
CA ASN A 9 -19.27 -3.79 2.25
C ASN A 9 -18.10 -4.17 3.19
N ASN A 10 -18.04 -5.42 3.68
CA ASN A 10 -17.00 -5.90 4.60
C ASN A 10 -16.00 -6.84 3.89
N ASN A 11 -15.75 -6.64 2.59
CA ASN A 11 -14.89 -7.49 1.76
C ASN A 11 -15.27 -8.98 1.77
N GLN A 12 -16.52 -9.30 2.13
CA GLN A 12 -17.05 -10.65 2.11
C GLN A 12 -17.80 -10.87 0.79
N LEU A 13 -17.44 -11.96 0.10
CA LEU A 13 -18.14 -12.48 -1.07
C LEU A 13 -19.06 -13.61 -0.59
N THR A 14 -20.35 -13.52 -0.88
CA THR A 14 -21.31 -14.59 -0.61
C THR A 14 -21.95 -15.08 -1.91
N SER A 15 -22.08 -16.40 -2.02
CA SER A 15 -22.74 -17.08 -3.14
C SER A 15 -23.96 -17.84 -2.63
N ASN A 16 -25.05 -17.79 -3.38
CA ASN A 16 -26.32 -18.44 -3.02
C ASN A 16 -26.44 -19.88 -3.54
N HIS A 17 -25.33 -20.62 -3.55
CA HIS A 17 -25.30 -22.01 -4.00
C HIS A 17 -26.05 -22.93 -3.02
N ARG A 18 -26.97 -23.76 -3.52
CA ARG A 18 -27.93 -24.54 -2.69
C ARG A 18 -27.49 -25.97 -2.37
N SER A 19 -26.33 -26.41 -2.84
CA SER A 19 -25.77 -27.75 -2.56
C SER A 19 -24.53 -27.67 -1.68
N GLN A 20 -24.17 -28.79 -1.07
CA GLN A 20 -23.02 -28.90 -0.17
C GLN A 20 -21.73 -28.60 -0.95
N PRO A 21 -20.96 -27.55 -0.60
CA PRO A 21 -19.78 -27.16 -1.38
C PRO A 21 -18.73 -28.28 -1.37
N GLY A 22 -18.25 -28.67 -2.55
CA GLY A 22 -17.13 -29.59 -2.73
C GLY A 22 -15.91 -28.87 -3.29
N TRP A 23 -14.74 -29.51 -3.23
CA TRP A 23 -13.49 -29.01 -3.85
C TRP A 23 -13.40 -29.29 -5.36
N GLY A 24 -14.52 -29.61 -6.01
CA GLY A 24 -14.61 -29.80 -7.46
C GLY A 24 -14.66 -28.46 -8.19
N ASP A 25 -14.56 -28.52 -9.52
CA ASP A 25 -14.68 -27.37 -10.42
C ASP A 25 -16.16 -26.96 -10.60
N ASP A 26 -16.86 -26.83 -9.48
CA ASP A 26 -18.26 -26.45 -9.40
C ASP A 26 -18.38 -24.94 -9.18
N MET A 27 -19.53 -24.37 -9.56
CA MET A 27 -19.83 -22.92 -9.47
C MET A 27 -19.78 -22.31 -8.05
N ALA A 28 -19.48 -23.11 -7.02
CA ALA A 28 -19.28 -22.67 -5.63
C ALA A 28 -17.80 -22.43 -5.27
N THR A 29 -16.87 -22.89 -6.11
CA THR A 29 -15.43 -22.77 -5.88
C THR A 29 -14.94 -21.44 -6.43
N PHE A 30 -14.46 -20.55 -5.56
CA PHE A 30 -13.79 -19.32 -5.96
C PHE A 30 -12.28 -19.47 -5.75
N GLN A 31 -11.50 -19.18 -6.77
CA GLN A 31 -10.04 -19.15 -6.66
C GLN A 31 -9.59 -17.75 -6.19
N MET A 32 -9.30 -17.63 -4.90
CA MET A 32 -8.72 -16.42 -4.34
C MET A 32 -7.19 -16.48 -4.45
N THR A 33 -6.60 -15.71 -5.35
CA THR A 33 -5.14 -15.55 -5.38
C THR A 33 -4.75 -14.49 -4.35
N ILE A 34 -4.46 -14.92 -3.13
CA ILE A 34 -3.92 -14.05 -2.09
C ILE A 34 -2.43 -13.83 -2.41
N ALA A 35 -2.10 -12.71 -3.06
CA ALA A 35 -0.71 -12.29 -3.30
C ALA A 35 -0.05 -11.65 -2.05
N ALA A 36 -0.58 -11.94 -0.85
CA ALA A 36 0.11 -11.61 0.39
C ALA A 36 1.43 -12.38 0.38
N ASN A 37 2.55 -11.66 0.41
CA ASN A 37 3.93 -12.13 0.22
C ASN A 37 4.53 -12.05 -1.20
N ASN A 38 3.88 -11.41 -2.19
CA ASN A 38 4.52 -11.14 -3.49
C ASN A 38 4.62 -9.65 -3.86
N LEU A 39 3.98 -8.78 -3.09
CA LEU A 39 4.08 -7.33 -3.25
C LEU A 39 5.25 -6.81 -2.39
N HIS A 40 6.46 -6.90 -2.91
CA HIS A 40 7.70 -6.63 -2.15
C HIS A 40 8.15 -5.16 -2.11
N GLY A 41 7.31 -4.22 -2.52
CA GLY A 41 7.62 -2.80 -2.38
C GLY A 41 6.88 -1.90 -3.38
N ASP A 42 7.32 -0.65 -3.44
CA ASP A 42 6.73 0.41 -4.27
C ASP A 42 6.56 -0.01 -5.73
N TYR A 43 7.50 -0.78 -6.28
CA TYR A 43 7.45 -1.24 -7.68
C TYR A 43 6.24 -2.15 -7.95
N GLN A 44 6.04 -3.20 -7.14
CA GLN A 44 4.90 -4.10 -7.30
C GLN A 44 3.59 -3.43 -6.91
N LEU A 45 3.59 -2.60 -5.87
CA LEU A 45 2.41 -1.86 -5.43
C LEU A 45 1.91 -0.95 -6.55
N ALA A 46 2.81 -0.19 -7.17
CA ALA A 46 2.42 0.75 -8.21
C ALA A 46 2.00 0.06 -9.52
N ASN A 47 2.62 -1.06 -9.89
CA ASN A 47 2.14 -1.88 -11.01
C ASN A 47 0.78 -2.51 -10.73
N GLY A 48 0.54 -2.97 -9.50
CA GLY A 48 -0.70 -3.67 -9.14
C GLY A 48 -1.92 -2.73 -9.04
N TYR A 49 -1.76 -1.56 -8.43
CA TYR A 49 -2.82 -0.57 -8.28
C TYR A 49 -2.95 0.37 -9.49
N GLY A 50 -1.91 0.47 -10.32
CA GLY A 50 -1.79 1.52 -11.31
C GLY A 50 -1.50 2.89 -10.68
N PRO A 51 -1.10 3.88 -11.49
CA PRO A 51 -0.48 5.12 -11.00
C PRO A 51 -1.41 5.97 -10.11
N ALA A 52 -2.69 6.09 -10.45
CA ALA A 52 -3.61 6.93 -9.71
C ALA A 52 -3.93 6.39 -8.31
N GLN A 53 -4.24 5.10 -8.21
CA GLN A 53 -4.54 4.46 -6.91
C GLN A 53 -3.27 4.32 -6.06
N ALA A 54 -2.14 3.95 -6.67
CA ALA A 54 -0.86 3.90 -5.99
C ALA A 54 -0.46 5.28 -5.43
N LYS A 55 -0.71 6.36 -6.18
CA LYS A 55 -0.51 7.73 -5.69
C LYS A 55 -1.36 8.05 -4.47
N ALA A 56 -2.64 7.69 -4.46
CA ALA A 56 -3.50 7.91 -3.30
C ALA A 56 -2.97 7.16 -2.07
N VAL A 57 -2.65 5.88 -2.21
CA VAL A 57 -2.14 5.02 -1.13
C VAL A 57 -0.81 5.54 -0.58
N LEU A 58 0.16 5.81 -1.46
CA LEU A 58 1.49 6.28 -1.03
C LEU A 58 1.45 7.71 -0.47
N THR A 59 0.57 8.56 -0.98
CA THR A 59 0.39 9.92 -0.42
C THR A 59 -0.16 9.87 0.99
N GLU A 60 -1.14 8.99 1.27
CA GLU A 60 -1.63 8.78 2.64
C GLU A 60 -0.50 8.23 3.51
N HIS A 61 0.12 7.12 3.10
CA HIS A 61 1.15 6.45 3.88
C HIS A 61 2.27 7.41 4.31
N ARG A 62 2.78 8.24 3.40
CA ARG A 62 3.86 9.19 3.71
C ARG A 62 3.41 10.34 4.63
N LYS A 63 2.12 10.66 4.69
CA LYS A 63 1.56 11.68 5.60
C LYS A 63 1.39 11.15 7.04
N SER A 64 1.12 9.86 7.20
CA SER A 64 0.71 9.28 8.48
C SER A 64 1.77 8.39 9.15
N PHE A 65 2.68 7.78 8.37
CA PHE A 65 3.59 6.76 8.89
C PHE A 65 4.73 7.29 9.76
N VAL A 66 5.33 8.43 9.39
CA VAL A 66 6.33 9.13 10.19
C VAL A 66 5.99 10.61 10.21
N THR A 67 5.98 11.18 11.41
CA THR A 67 5.54 12.54 11.69
C THR A 67 6.57 13.26 12.58
N GLY A 68 6.41 14.57 12.75
CA GLY A 68 7.25 15.33 13.68
C GLY A 68 7.16 14.87 15.14
N ASN A 69 6.04 14.25 15.55
CA ASN A 69 5.93 13.68 16.88
C ASN A 69 6.87 12.49 17.08
N ASP A 70 7.12 11.70 16.04
CA ASP A 70 8.08 10.59 16.10
C ASP A 70 9.51 11.10 16.31
N PHE A 71 9.88 12.19 15.64
CA PHE A 71 11.16 12.88 15.85
C PHE A 71 11.29 13.45 17.26
N PHE A 72 10.22 14.08 17.77
CA PHE A 72 10.18 14.56 19.14
C PHE A 72 10.39 13.41 20.14
N LEU A 73 9.71 12.28 19.97
CA LEU A 73 9.87 11.11 20.82
C LEU A 73 11.28 10.52 20.75
N LEU A 74 11.88 10.44 19.57
CA LEU A 74 13.27 9.99 19.41
C LEU A 74 14.24 10.88 20.19
N SER A 75 14.09 12.20 20.07
CA SER A 75 14.90 13.18 20.80
C SER A 75 14.72 13.06 22.32
N GLN A 76 13.48 12.92 22.80
CA GLN A 76 13.20 12.70 24.24
C GLN A 76 13.83 11.42 24.79
N ASN A 77 14.05 10.41 23.94
CA ASN A 77 14.69 9.15 24.31
C ASN A 77 16.21 9.15 24.03
N GLY A 78 16.82 10.31 23.79
CA GLY A 78 18.27 10.47 23.63
C GLY A 78 18.81 10.01 22.28
N VAL A 79 17.95 9.77 21.28
CA VAL A 79 18.37 9.51 19.90
C VAL A 79 18.69 10.84 19.22
N ASN A 80 19.92 10.98 18.72
CA ASN A 80 20.45 12.22 18.13
C ASN A 80 20.73 12.12 16.62
N ALA A 81 20.42 10.99 16.00
CA ALA A 81 20.63 10.77 14.58
C ALA A 81 19.56 9.82 14.03
N VAL A 82 19.13 10.08 12.80
CA VAL A 82 18.20 9.22 12.05
C VAL A 82 18.81 8.89 10.69
N ARG A 83 18.58 7.66 10.22
CA ARG A 83 18.94 7.23 8.86
C ARG A 83 17.67 7.12 8.04
N ILE A 84 17.52 7.97 7.02
CA ILE A 84 16.33 7.98 6.15
C ILE A 84 16.69 7.27 4.83
N PRO A 85 16.18 6.05 4.57
CA PRO A 85 16.35 5.40 3.28
C PRO A 85 15.48 6.07 2.22
N VAL A 86 16.06 6.35 1.06
CA VAL A 86 15.34 6.89 -0.10
C VAL A 86 15.56 6.01 -1.33
N GLY A 87 14.52 5.87 -2.15
CA GLY A 87 14.62 5.19 -3.44
C GLY A 87 15.30 6.07 -4.48
N TRP A 88 16.07 5.48 -5.40
CA TRP A 88 16.81 6.21 -6.43
C TRP A 88 15.92 7.11 -7.30
N TRP A 89 14.65 6.75 -7.46
CA TRP A 89 13.67 7.49 -8.28
C TRP A 89 13.32 8.87 -7.71
N ILE A 90 13.63 9.15 -6.44
CA ILE A 90 13.41 10.48 -5.82
C ILE A 90 14.14 11.60 -6.57
N ALA A 91 15.24 11.27 -7.26
CA ALA A 91 15.99 12.23 -8.06
C ALA A 91 15.19 12.80 -9.26
N TYR A 92 14.06 12.18 -9.60
CA TYR A 92 13.18 12.54 -10.70
C TYR A 92 11.82 13.07 -10.23
N ASP A 93 11.65 13.33 -8.93
CA ASP A 93 10.41 13.92 -8.42
C ASP A 93 10.15 15.31 -9.06
N PRO A 94 8.88 15.67 -9.34
CA PRO A 94 7.65 14.97 -8.96
C PRO A 94 7.18 13.88 -9.96
N ASP A 95 7.88 13.68 -11.07
CA ASP A 95 7.47 12.79 -12.17
C ASP A 95 8.53 11.69 -12.43
N PRO A 96 8.70 10.75 -11.49
CA PRO A 96 9.66 9.67 -11.66
C PRO A 96 9.25 8.70 -12.78
N PRO A 97 10.20 7.94 -13.34
CA PRO A 97 9.89 6.95 -14.36
C PRO A 97 8.93 5.88 -13.82
N ALA A 98 8.00 5.45 -14.67
CA ALA A 98 7.06 4.37 -14.33
C ALA A 98 7.82 3.10 -13.91
N PRO A 99 7.29 2.32 -12.93
CA PRO A 99 5.99 2.49 -12.27
C PRO A 99 6.05 3.38 -11.01
N PHE A 100 7.18 4.01 -10.70
CA PHE A 100 7.35 4.71 -9.43
C PHE A 100 6.43 5.93 -9.31
N ILE A 101 6.09 6.27 -8.08
CA ILE A 101 5.14 7.32 -7.75
C ILE A 101 5.85 8.43 -7.00
N GLY A 102 5.83 9.63 -7.58
CA GLY A 102 6.50 10.79 -7.03
C GLY A 102 5.89 11.32 -5.73
N GLY A 103 6.54 12.33 -5.17
CA GLY A 103 6.13 13.00 -3.93
C GLY A 103 6.91 12.54 -2.70
N SER A 104 8.00 11.79 -2.87
CA SER A 104 8.89 11.42 -1.78
C SER A 104 9.75 12.60 -1.31
N LEU A 105 10.13 13.50 -2.22
CA LEU A 105 10.96 14.67 -1.93
C LEU A 105 10.31 15.61 -0.91
N GLU A 106 9.04 15.95 -1.09
CA GLU A 106 8.28 16.80 -0.15
C GLU A 106 8.22 16.19 1.27
N ASN A 107 8.16 14.86 1.37
CA ASN A 107 8.15 14.17 2.66
C ASN A 107 9.55 14.15 3.30
N LEU A 108 10.60 14.04 2.49
CA LEU A 108 11.98 14.13 2.95
C LEU A 108 12.30 15.53 3.51
N ASP A 109 11.83 16.59 2.84
CA ASP A 109 11.99 17.97 3.31
C ASP A 109 11.33 18.19 4.68
N ARG A 110 10.13 17.61 4.90
CA ARG A 110 9.48 17.61 6.21
C ARG A 110 10.30 16.90 7.27
N ALA A 111 10.89 15.74 6.94
CA ALA A 111 11.75 15.02 7.86
C ALA A 111 13.00 15.81 8.25
N PHE A 112 13.61 16.55 7.30
CA PHE A 112 14.72 17.45 7.63
C PHE A 112 14.30 18.60 8.53
N TYR A 113 13.11 19.17 8.33
CA TYR A 113 12.58 20.20 9.22
C TYR A 113 12.36 19.69 10.65
N TRP A 114 11.86 18.46 10.81
CA TRP A 114 11.67 17.86 12.14
C TRP A 114 12.96 17.43 12.83
N ALA A 115 14.04 17.25 12.07
CA ALA A 115 15.35 16.83 12.58
C ALA A 115 16.23 17.97 13.09
N GLN A 116 15.80 19.23 12.91
CA GLN A 116 16.51 20.42 13.40
C GLN A 116 16.44 20.54 14.91
#